data_AF-A0A3C0G5X1-F1
#
_entry.id   AF-A0A3C0G5X1-F1
#
_cell.length_a   1.000
_cell.length_b   1.000
_cell.length_c   1.000
_cell.angle_alpha   90.00
_cell.angle_beta   90.00
_cell.angle_gamma   90.00
#
_symmetry.space_group_name_H-M   'P 1'
#
loop_
_entity.id
_entity.type
_entity.pdbx_description
1 polymer ?
#
loop_
_entity_poly.entity_id
_entity_poly.type
_entity_poly.pdbx_seq_one_letter_code
_entity_poly.pdbx_strand_id
1 'polypeptide(L)'
;MIKWKEIPIKKRKQLFKEKSDGKSLLMKTAMLKDMYKGCECVCFLAGPSLCEFDQKDIEKFCEGKVVLSVKTSAQKFKSITDVCITNHYATFHFPKDRDYLVLSRQETPLGYENWINTDLVDLETHSLKFKNEPDILWGSDITARHSMSVVNANRWEENSLINNPYNRIIGPGIMNDMVVPLLVHFGVKKVSFLGWDGAKITEDGSIRHFYDIEQQYKPTMNYVSNKFDLNNLKSDTNECEQKIAQNGEDAVFNFLSSKGVEVDILTNNSTVASRIKRNNVLYGEQL
;
A
#
# COMPACT_ATOMS: atom_id res chain seq x y z
N MET A 1 24.66 -1.59 -9.05
CA MET A 1 23.30 -1.50 -8.48
C MET A 1 22.78 -2.94 -8.33
N ILE A 2 22.21 -3.31 -7.18
CA ILE A 2 21.69 -4.68 -6.98
C ILE A 2 20.48 -4.88 -7.89
N LYS A 3 20.47 -5.94 -8.69
CA LYS A 3 19.34 -6.29 -9.54
C LYS A 3 18.34 -7.12 -8.73
N TRP A 4 17.47 -6.45 -7.98
CA TRP A 4 16.56 -7.11 -7.02
C TRP A 4 15.66 -8.19 -7.63
N LYS A 5 15.24 -7.99 -8.88
CA LYS A 5 14.43 -8.95 -9.62
C LYS A 5 15.15 -10.29 -9.89
N GLU A 6 16.48 -10.29 -10.00
CA GLU A 6 17.27 -11.51 -10.23
C GLU A 6 17.45 -12.32 -8.93
N ILE A 7 17.16 -11.74 -7.77
CA ILE A 7 17.20 -12.43 -6.49
C ILE A 7 15.89 -13.20 -6.31
N PRO A 8 15.92 -14.49 -5.91
CA PRO A 8 14.72 -15.24 -5.56
C PRO A 8 13.89 -14.49 -4.50
N ILE A 9 12.57 -14.42 -4.67
CA ILE A 9 11.65 -13.66 -3.79
C ILE A 9 11.95 -13.94 -2.31
N LYS A 10 12.07 -15.22 -1.93
CA LYS A 10 12.38 -15.68 -0.57
C LYS A 10 13.68 -15.14 0.03
N LYS A 11 14.62 -14.70 -0.80
CA LYS A 11 15.92 -14.14 -0.37
C LYS A 11 15.93 -12.61 -0.34
N ARG A 12 14.96 -11.94 -0.98
CA ARG A 12 14.93 -10.47 -1.09
C ARG A 12 14.80 -9.82 0.29
N LYS A 13 13.86 -10.28 1.12
CA LYS A 13 13.68 -9.78 2.50
C LYS A 13 14.95 -9.93 3.33
N GLN A 14 15.57 -11.12 3.32
CA GLN A 14 16.80 -11.37 4.07
C GLN A 14 17.92 -10.43 3.62
N LEU A 15 18.14 -10.31 2.31
CA LEU A 15 19.17 -9.41 1.79
C LEU A 15 18.89 -7.95 2.17
N PHE A 16 17.64 -7.50 2.09
CA PHE A 16 17.28 -6.15 2.53
C PHE A 16 17.61 -5.94 4.01
N LYS A 17 17.27 -6.89 4.88
CA LYS A 17 17.61 -6.83 6.31
C LYS A 17 19.11 -6.74 6.54
N GLU A 18 19.90 -7.62 5.93
CA GLU A 18 21.36 -7.61 6.02
C GLU A 18 21.97 -6.27 5.55
N LYS A 19 21.43 -5.70 4.48
CA LYS A 19 21.91 -4.42 3.92
C LYS A 19 21.39 -3.19 4.66
N SER A 20 20.30 -3.31 5.41
CA SER A 20 19.66 -2.20 6.12
C SER A 20 19.95 -2.18 7.62
N ASP A 21 20.64 -3.21 8.12
CA ASP A 21 21.01 -3.30 9.52
C ASP A 21 21.87 -2.10 9.96
N GLY A 22 21.57 -1.56 11.15
CA GLY A 22 22.19 -0.35 11.68
C GLY A 22 21.94 0.95 10.90
N LYS A 23 21.19 0.95 9.80
CA LYS A 23 20.97 2.14 8.97
C LYS A 23 19.81 3.00 9.46
N SER A 24 19.94 4.32 9.30
CA SER A 24 18.87 5.28 9.58
C SER A 24 17.68 5.09 8.63
N LEU A 25 16.49 5.58 9.03
CA LEU A 25 15.31 5.57 8.16
C LEU A 25 15.58 6.24 6.80
N LEU A 26 16.29 7.37 6.79
CA LEU A 26 16.70 8.03 5.55
C LEU A 26 17.50 7.11 4.62
N MET A 27 18.48 6.38 5.17
CA MET A 27 19.28 5.44 4.40
C MET A 27 18.46 4.23 3.92
N LYS A 28 17.56 3.70 4.76
CA LYS A 28 16.65 2.61 4.38
C LYS A 28 15.70 3.05 3.25
N THR A 29 15.13 4.24 3.36
CA THR A 29 14.32 4.88 2.32
C THR A 29 15.11 5.04 1.02
N ALA A 30 16.35 5.54 1.10
CA ALA A 30 17.21 5.69 -0.08
C ALA A 30 17.56 4.35 -0.75
N MET A 31 17.67 3.26 0.01
CA MET A 31 17.92 1.92 -0.54
C MET A 31 16.75 1.38 -1.38
N LEU A 32 15.52 1.88 -1.18
CA LEU A 32 14.38 1.53 -2.00
C LEU A 32 14.41 2.19 -3.38
N LYS A 33 15.20 3.26 -3.55
CA LYS A 33 15.23 4.03 -4.79
C LYS A 33 15.73 3.14 -5.93
N ASP A 34 14.99 3.12 -7.04
CA ASP A 34 15.33 2.35 -8.24
C ASP A 34 15.48 0.83 -7.99
N MET A 35 14.96 0.32 -6.87
CA MET A 35 15.03 -1.10 -6.49
C MET A 35 14.49 -2.01 -7.60
N TYR A 36 13.45 -1.55 -8.30
CA TYR A 36 12.77 -2.27 -9.37
C TYR A 36 12.81 -1.49 -10.69
N LYS A 37 13.89 -0.74 -10.92
CA LYS A 37 14.03 0.10 -12.09
C LYS A 37 13.79 -0.65 -13.40
N GLY A 38 12.86 -0.15 -14.21
CA GLY A 38 12.53 -0.76 -15.51
C GLY A 38 11.75 -2.07 -15.44
N CYS A 39 11.33 -2.52 -14.25
CA CYS A 39 10.50 -3.71 -14.09
C CYS A 39 9.01 -3.40 -14.32
N GLU A 40 8.28 -4.42 -14.75
CA GLU A 40 6.81 -4.43 -14.72
C GLU A 40 6.36 -4.86 -13.33
N CYS A 41 5.32 -4.21 -12.84
CA CYS A 41 4.77 -4.40 -11.52
C CYS A 41 3.30 -4.80 -11.61
N VAL A 42 2.87 -5.75 -10.78
CA VAL A 42 1.46 -6.01 -10.50
C VAL A 42 1.18 -5.52 -9.08
N CYS A 43 0.15 -4.69 -8.91
CA CYS A 43 -0.21 -4.15 -7.60
C CYS A 43 -1.62 -4.61 -7.20
N PHE A 44 -1.68 -5.45 -6.17
CA PHE A 44 -2.92 -5.95 -5.58
C PHE A 44 -3.42 -4.99 -4.51
N LEU A 45 -4.50 -4.28 -4.81
CA LEU A 45 -5.22 -3.47 -3.84
C LEU A 45 -6.20 -4.36 -3.04
N ALA A 46 -7.29 -3.78 -2.54
CA ALA A 46 -8.23 -4.48 -1.65
C ALA A 46 -9.69 -4.51 -2.18
N GLY A 47 -9.93 -4.10 -3.41
CA GLY A 47 -11.25 -4.13 -4.03
C GLY A 47 -11.72 -5.54 -4.42
N PRO A 48 -13.05 -5.74 -4.56
CA PRO A 48 -13.67 -7.04 -4.83
C PRO A 48 -13.22 -7.75 -6.12
N SER A 49 -12.73 -7.05 -7.15
CA SER A 49 -12.22 -7.70 -8.38
C SER A 49 -11.00 -8.59 -8.14
N LEU A 50 -10.37 -8.48 -6.98
CA LEU A 50 -9.32 -9.41 -6.55
C LEU A 50 -9.84 -10.86 -6.36
N CYS A 51 -11.17 -11.07 -6.33
CA CYS A 51 -11.81 -12.38 -6.28
C CYS A 51 -12.37 -12.85 -7.63
N GLU A 52 -12.13 -12.10 -8.72
CA GLU A 52 -12.72 -12.38 -10.03
C GLU A 52 -12.04 -13.56 -10.75
N PHE A 53 -10.74 -13.72 -10.57
CA PHE A 53 -9.93 -14.70 -11.29
C PHE A 53 -9.38 -15.78 -10.36
N ASP A 54 -9.10 -16.96 -10.93
CA ASP A 54 -8.42 -18.02 -10.19
C ASP A 54 -7.02 -17.55 -9.76
N GLN A 55 -6.65 -17.87 -8.52
CA GLN A 55 -5.36 -17.46 -7.96
C GLN A 55 -4.18 -17.97 -8.80
N LYS A 56 -4.26 -19.16 -9.41
CA LYS A 56 -3.18 -19.72 -10.24
C LYS A 56 -2.99 -18.94 -11.52
N ASP A 57 -4.07 -18.44 -12.12
CA ASP A 57 -3.98 -17.62 -13.34
C ASP A 57 -3.34 -16.26 -13.03
N ILE A 58 -3.69 -15.66 -11.89
CA ILE A 58 -3.05 -14.44 -11.39
C ILE A 58 -1.57 -14.70 -11.11
N GLU A 59 -1.22 -15.78 -10.40
CA GLU A 59 0.16 -16.12 -10.07
C GLU A 59 1.01 -16.34 -11.32
N LYS A 60 0.46 -17.06 -12.32
CA LYS A 60 1.10 -17.27 -13.62
C LYS A 60 1.33 -15.94 -14.36
N PHE A 61 0.33 -15.05 -14.37
CA PHE A 61 0.51 -13.72 -14.97
C PHE A 61 1.61 -12.91 -14.27
N CYS A 62 1.78 -13.08 -12.96
CA CYS A 62 2.80 -12.39 -12.18
C CYS A 62 4.22 -12.93 -12.40
N GLU A 63 4.40 -14.06 -13.11
CA GLU A 63 5.72 -14.59 -13.40
C GLU A 63 6.62 -13.56 -14.09
N GLY A 64 7.82 -13.36 -13.52
CA GLY A 64 8.76 -12.37 -14.01
C GLY A 64 8.35 -10.91 -13.77
N LYS A 65 7.31 -10.63 -12.98
CA LYS A 65 6.92 -9.26 -12.57
C LYS A 65 7.24 -9.04 -11.10
N VAL A 66 7.28 -7.78 -10.69
CA VAL A 66 7.34 -7.40 -9.27
C VAL A 66 5.92 -7.39 -8.73
N VAL A 67 5.68 -7.94 -7.54
CA VAL A 67 4.34 -7.99 -6.95
C VAL A 67 4.27 -7.14 -5.70
N LEU A 68 3.46 -6.08 -5.74
CA LEU A 68 3.13 -5.27 -4.59
C LEU A 68 1.74 -5.67 -4.09
N SER A 69 1.60 -5.86 -2.79
CA SER A 69 0.33 -6.16 -2.16
C SER A 69 -0.02 -5.09 -1.13
N VAL A 70 -1.26 -4.64 -1.09
CA VAL A 70 -1.74 -3.68 -0.11
C VAL A 70 -2.52 -4.40 0.98
N LYS A 71 -2.10 -4.20 2.24
CA LYS A 71 -2.75 -4.76 3.43
C LYS A 71 -2.90 -6.29 3.34
N THR A 72 -4.12 -6.81 3.50
CA THR A 72 -4.40 -8.26 3.54
C THR A 72 -4.31 -8.95 2.19
N SER A 73 -4.20 -8.24 1.06
CA SER A 73 -3.93 -8.91 -0.22
C SER A 73 -2.58 -9.65 -0.21
N ALA A 74 -1.64 -9.25 0.66
CA ALA A 74 -0.38 -9.96 0.87
C ALA A 74 -0.58 -11.34 1.53
N GLN A 75 -1.68 -11.53 2.25
CA GLN A 75 -2.01 -12.84 2.83
C GLN A 75 -2.62 -13.77 1.78
N LYS A 76 -3.41 -13.23 0.85
CA LYS A 76 -3.95 -13.97 -0.30
C LYS A 76 -2.84 -14.42 -1.25
N PHE A 77 -1.91 -13.53 -1.57
CA PHE A 77 -0.83 -13.78 -2.54
C PHE A 77 0.56 -13.97 -1.90
N LYS A 78 0.62 -14.55 -0.68
CA LYS A 78 1.85 -14.69 0.14
C LYS A 78 3.04 -15.26 -0.63
N SER A 79 2.80 -16.21 -1.54
CA SER A 79 3.80 -16.94 -2.33
C SER A 79 4.54 -16.06 -3.35
N ILE A 80 3.88 -15.02 -3.86
CA ILE A 80 4.38 -14.19 -4.96
C ILE A 80 4.62 -12.73 -4.57
N THR A 81 4.08 -12.25 -3.44
CA THR A 81 4.30 -10.88 -2.96
C THR A 81 5.79 -10.59 -2.73
N ASP A 82 6.27 -9.48 -3.26
CA ASP A 82 7.60 -8.93 -2.96
C ASP A 82 7.57 -7.93 -1.82
N VAL A 83 6.57 -7.05 -1.85
CA VAL A 83 6.40 -5.96 -0.90
C VAL A 83 4.93 -5.84 -0.52
N CYS A 84 4.67 -5.88 0.78
CA CYS A 84 3.40 -5.51 1.37
C CYS A 84 3.45 -4.03 1.81
N ILE A 85 2.48 -3.23 1.35
CA ILE A 85 2.31 -1.83 1.73
C ILE A 85 1.10 -1.75 2.65
N THR A 86 1.26 -1.13 3.82
CA THR A 86 0.16 -0.96 4.76
C THR A 86 0.20 0.41 5.43
N ASN A 87 -0.95 0.85 5.92
CA ASN A 87 -1.07 1.96 6.84
C ASN A 87 -1.53 1.39 8.18
N HIS A 88 -1.13 2.01 9.29
CA HIS A 88 -1.51 1.58 10.64
C HIS A 88 -1.09 0.13 10.88
N TYR A 89 0.23 -0.13 10.97
CA TYR A 89 0.75 -1.48 11.23
C TYR A 89 0.12 -2.19 12.43
N ALA A 90 -0.48 -1.41 13.35
CA ALA A 90 -1.19 -1.89 14.51
C ALA A 90 -2.42 -2.76 14.25
N THR A 91 -3.02 -2.65 13.05
CA THR A 91 -4.28 -3.34 12.73
C THR A 91 -4.07 -4.61 11.89
N PHE A 92 -2.83 -4.90 11.49
CA PHE A 92 -2.52 -6.03 10.61
C PHE A 92 -1.47 -6.95 11.23
N HIS A 93 -1.86 -8.19 11.49
CA HIS A 93 -0.93 -9.25 11.88
C HIS A 93 -0.27 -9.86 10.64
N PHE A 94 1.03 -9.64 10.48
CA PHE A 94 1.83 -10.30 9.45
C PHE A 94 2.51 -11.56 10.01
N PRO A 95 2.65 -12.65 9.22
CA PRO A 95 3.41 -13.81 9.64
C PRO A 95 4.90 -13.49 9.92
N LYS A 96 5.51 -14.14 10.91
CA LYS A 96 6.95 -14.03 11.25
C LYS A 96 7.83 -14.48 10.08
N ASP A 97 7.44 -15.62 9.54
CA ASP A 97 8.02 -16.39 8.44
C ASP A 97 7.66 -15.85 7.05
N ARG A 98 7.13 -14.62 6.94
CA ARG A 98 6.86 -14.01 5.63
C ARG A 98 8.16 -13.83 4.83
N ASP A 99 8.07 -14.03 3.52
CA ASP A 99 9.19 -13.86 2.58
C ASP A 99 9.25 -12.45 1.95
N TYR A 100 8.23 -11.62 2.18
CA TYR A 100 8.10 -10.28 1.63
C TYR A 100 8.47 -9.16 2.61
N LEU A 101 8.84 -7.99 2.06
CA LEU A 101 9.05 -6.77 2.84
C LEU A 101 7.72 -6.17 3.28
N VAL A 102 7.65 -5.61 4.48
CA VAL A 102 6.51 -4.82 4.95
C VAL A 102 6.93 -3.36 5.08
N LEU A 103 6.31 -2.50 4.29
CA LEU A 103 6.52 -1.07 4.29
C LEU A 103 5.26 -0.40 4.85
N SER A 104 5.41 0.34 5.95
CA SER A 104 4.27 0.91 6.66
C SER A 104 4.46 2.38 7.00
N ARG A 105 3.34 3.10 7.15
CA ARG A 105 3.27 4.33 7.95
C ARG A 105 2.51 4.11 9.26
N GLN A 106 2.87 4.82 10.32
CA GLN A 106 2.10 4.93 11.57
C GLN A 106 1.27 6.22 11.57
N GLU A 107 0.23 6.33 12.40
CA GLU A 107 -0.61 7.55 12.52
C GLU A 107 0.12 8.75 13.11
N THR A 108 1.25 8.50 13.77
CA THR A 108 1.95 9.52 14.53
C THR A 108 3.13 10.08 13.71
N PRO A 109 3.38 11.39 13.73
CA PRO A 109 4.58 11.95 13.13
C PRO A 109 5.84 11.40 13.81
N LEU A 110 6.91 11.16 13.04
CA LEU A 110 8.23 10.91 13.64
C LEU A 110 8.82 12.24 14.12
N GLY A 111 9.28 12.29 15.38
CA GLY A 111 9.89 13.48 15.99
C GLY A 111 9.00 14.27 16.97
N TYR A 112 7.81 13.76 17.33
CA TYR A 112 6.98 14.32 18.40
C TYR A 112 7.11 13.47 19.67
N GLU A 113 7.85 13.98 20.67
CA GLU A 113 8.21 13.25 21.92
C GLU A 113 7.01 12.80 22.77
N ASN A 114 5.84 13.43 22.60
CA ASN A 114 4.67 13.19 23.46
C ASN A 114 3.51 12.45 22.77
N TRP A 115 3.75 11.92 21.56
CA TRP A 115 2.74 11.19 20.78
C TRP A 115 3.11 9.73 20.62
N ILE A 116 3.50 9.12 21.74
CA ILE A 116 3.57 7.67 21.86
C ILE A 116 2.14 7.19 22.04
N ASN A 117 1.63 6.40 21.09
CA ASN A 117 0.39 5.67 21.31
C ASN A 117 0.65 4.63 22.40
N THR A 118 0.29 4.96 23.64
CA THR A 118 0.57 4.16 24.86
C THR A 118 -0.16 2.81 24.85
N ASP A 119 -1.18 2.66 24.01
CA ASP A 119 -1.84 1.36 23.80
C ASP A 119 -0.97 0.41 22.95
N LEU A 120 -0.02 0.95 22.17
CA LEU A 120 0.82 0.23 21.22
C LEU A 120 2.27 0.03 21.70
N VAL A 121 2.66 0.74 22.75
CA VAL A 121 4.01 0.70 23.33
C VAL A 121 3.95 0.10 24.72
N ASP A 122 4.86 -0.82 24.99
CA ASP A 122 5.18 -1.28 26.33
C ASP A 122 5.94 -0.14 27.02
N LEU A 123 5.33 0.46 28.05
CA LEU A 123 5.84 1.68 28.68
C LEU A 123 7.07 1.44 29.56
N GLU A 124 7.31 0.19 29.97
CA GLU A 124 8.50 -0.16 30.74
C GLU A 124 9.72 -0.30 29.83
N THR A 125 9.51 -0.85 28.64
CA THR A 125 10.59 -1.15 27.68
C THR A 125 10.70 -0.17 26.51
N HIS A 126 9.71 0.73 26.36
CA HIS A 126 9.51 1.61 25.19
C HIS A 126 9.48 0.84 23.86
N SER A 127 9.10 -0.44 23.88
CA SER A 127 9.03 -1.31 22.70
C SER A 127 7.61 -1.45 22.17
N LEU A 128 7.44 -1.70 20.88
CA LEU A 128 6.11 -1.92 20.31
C LEU A 128 5.53 -3.26 20.78
N LYS A 129 4.27 -3.29 21.22
CA LYS A 129 3.54 -4.51 21.67
C LYS A 129 3.25 -5.51 20.53
N PHE A 130 3.71 -5.24 19.31
CA PHE A 130 3.46 -6.07 18.14
C PHE A 130 4.48 -7.19 18.02
N LYS A 131 3.98 -8.40 17.73
CA LYS A 131 4.84 -9.58 17.53
C LYS A 131 5.77 -9.46 16.32
N ASN A 132 5.57 -8.52 15.38
CA ASN A 132 6.33 -8.37 14.13
C ASN A 132 6.41 -6.93 13.62
N GLU A 133 7.59 -6.35 13.63
CA GLU A 133 7.85 -5.00 13.11
C GLU A 133 7.85 -4.94 11.58
N PRO A 134 7.40 -3.82 10.98
CA PRO A 134 7.60 -3.54 9.56
C PRO A 134 9.10 -3.40 9.26
N ASP A 135 9.49 -3.70 8.02
CA ASP A 135 10.87 -3.58 7.57
C ASP A 135 11.27 -2.10 7.34
N ILE A 136 10.28 -1.24 7.03
CA ILE A 136 10.38 0.23 7.12
C ILE A 136 9.10 0.80 7.73
N LEU A 137 9.25 1.73 8.68
CA LEU A 137 8.17 2.49 9.30
C LEU A 137 8.39 4.00 9.11
N TRP A 138 7.51 4.66 8.36
CA TRP A 138 7.45 6.12 8.29
C TRP A 138 6.44 6.69 9.29
N GLY A 139 6.66 7.94 9.69
CA GLY A 139 5.65 8.72 10.40
C GLY A 139 4.56 9.24 9.47
N SER A 140 3.59 9.92 10.04
CA SER A 140 2.58 10.65 9.30
C SER A 140 2.71 12.15 9.49
N ASP A 141 2.57 12.92 8.41
CA ASP A 141 2.29 14.34 8.51
C ASP A 141 0.78 14.53 8.74
N ILE A 142 0.43 14.64 10.02
CA ILE A 142 -0.96 14.83 10.50
C ILE A 142 -1.44 16.28 10.34
N THR A 143 -0.55 17.22 9.97
CA THR A 143 -0.95 18.61 9.74
C THR A 143 -1.73 18.75 8.44
N ALA A 144 -1.59 17.78 7.54
CA ALA A 144 -2.38 17.65 6.33
C ALA A 144 -3.78 17.10 6.64
N ARG A 145 -4.79 17.97 6.62
CA ARG A 145 -6.23 17.57 6.55
C ARG A 145 -6.57 17.07 5.14
N HIS A 146 -7.77 16.52 4.92
CA HIS A 146 -8.21 16.02 3.59
C HIS A 146 -8.01 17.05 2.45
N SER A 147 -8.23 18.34 2.71
CA SER A 147 -8.00 19.42 1.74
C SER A 147 -6.53 19.59 1.33
N MET A 148 -5.61 19.23 2.21
CA MET A 148 -4.16 19.29 2.01
C MET A 148 -3.57 17.91 1.70
N SER A 149 -4.41 16.91 1.41
CA SER A 149 -3.96 15.60 0.98
C SER A 149 -3.17 15.68 -0.32
N VAL A 150 -2.34 14.65 -0.57
CA VAL A 150 -1.49 14.55 -1.76
C VAL A 150 -2.27 14.82 -3.04
N VAL A 151 -3.43 14.17 -3.16
CA VAL A 151 -4.23 14.20 -4.37
C VAL A 151 -5.02 15.49 -4.54
N ASN A 152 -5.57 16.05 -3.45
CA ASN A 152 -6.39 17.26 -3.52
C ASN A 152 -5.54 18.53 -3.73
N ALA A 153 -4.36 18.58 -3.11
CA ALA A 153 -3.46 19.74 -3.19
C ALA A 153 -2.30 19.55 -4.18
N ASN A 154 -2.33 18.48 -4.99
CA ASN A 154 -1.28 18.14 -5.96
C ASN A 154 0.13 18.08 -5.34
N ARG A 155 0.25 17.55 -4.11
CA ARG A 155 1.50 17.51 -3.32
C ARG A 155 2.33 16.25 -3.59
N TRP A 156 2.31 15.73 -4.82
CA TRP A 156 2.99 14.48 -5.16
C TRP A 156 4.52 14.56 -5.01
N GLU A 157 5.14 15.65 -5.48
CA GLU A 157 6.59 15.86 -5.33
C GLU A 157 6.97 16.01 -3.87
N GLU A 158 6.19 16.76 -3.09
CA GLU A 158 6.40 16.94 -1.67
C GLU A 158 6.29 15.61 -0.92
N ASN A 159 5.29 14.79 -1.27
CA ASN A 159 5.12 13.46 -0.72
C ASN A 159 6.04 12.41 -1.38
N SER A 160 7.02 12.78 -2.20
CA SER A 160 8.00 11.81 -2.69
C SER A 160 8.85 11.27 -1.54
N LEU A 161 9.40 10.06 -1.69
CA LEU A 161 10.28 9.47 -0.69
C LEU A 161 11.65 10.18 -0.62
N ILE A 162 11.97 11.02 -1.61
CA ILE A 162 13.18 11.86 -1.63
C ILE A 162 12.94 13.15 -0.83
N ASN A 163 11.82 13.83 -1.07
CA ASN A 163 11.53 15.12 -0.45
C ASN A 163 10.96 15.00 0.97
N ASN A 164 10.32 13.88 1.30
CA ASN A 164 9.78 13.62 2.63
C ASN A 164 10.20 12.23 3.19
N PRO A 165 11.49 11.95 3.38
CA PRO A 165 12.00 10.60 3.65
C PRO A 165 11.59 10.00 5.01
N TYR A 166 10.99 10.81 5.89
CA TYR A 166 10.62 10.43 7.25
C TYR A 166 9.11 10.29 7.45
N ASN A 167 8.31 11.15 6.81
CA ASN A 167 6.87 11.21 7.02
C ASN A 167 6.11 11.03 5.71
N ARG A 168 4.84 10.68 5.79
CA ARG A 168 3.91 10.57 4.66
C ARG A 168 2.74 11.51 4.90
N ILE A 169 2.38 12.31 3.89
CA ILE A 169 1.23 13.22 3.94
C ILE A 169 -0.03 12.37 4.06
N ILE A 170 -0.78 12.50 5.17
CA ILE A 170 -2.05 11.79 5.32
C ILE A 170 -3.07 12.34 4.33
N GLY A 171 -3.83 11.43 3.75
CA GLY A 171 -4.94 11.76 2.88
C GLY A 171 -5.90 10.58 2.70
N PRO A 172 -6.93 10.78 1.88
CA PRO A 172 -7.92 9.76 1.61
C PRO A 172 -7.29 8.65 0.76
N GLY A 173 -7.15 7.48 1.39
CA GLY A 173 -6.71 6.25 0.73
C GLY A 173 -5.20 6.05 0.67
N ILE A 174 -4.77 4.84 1.09
CA ILE A 174 -3.36 4.40 1.06
C ILE A 174 -2.74 4.41 -0.35
N MET A 175 -3.59 4.33 -1.38
CA MET A 175 -3.18 4.43 -2.78
C MET A 175 -2.38 5.71 -3.03
N ASN A 176 -2.87 6.83 -2.52
CA ASN A 176 -2.35 8.17 -2.81
C ASN A 176 -1.14 8.52 -1.92
N ASP A 177 -1.20 8.18 -0.64
CA ASP A 177 -0.19 8.59 0.33
C ASP A 177 1.07 7.69 0.35
N MET A 178 0.93 6.43 -0.07
CA MET A 178 1.97 5.40 0.04
C MET A 178 2.23 4.68 -1.28
N VAL A 179 1.21 4.06 -1.89
CA VAL A 179 1.42 3.16 -3.05
C VAL A 179 2.02 3.90 -4.24
N VAL A 180 1.41 5.02 -4.65
CA VAL A 180 1.85 5.79 -5.81
C VAL A 180 3.26 6.38 -5.63
N PRO A 181 3.60 7.05 -4.51
CA PRO A 181 4.98 7.47 -4.24
C PRO A 181 5.99 6.33 -4.24
N LEU A 182 5.64 5.15 -3.71
CA LEU A 182 6.51 3.98 -3.69
C LEU A 182 6.75 3.41 -5.08
N LEU A 183 5.71 3.31 -5.92
CA LEU A 183 5.85 2.87 -7.32
C LEU A 183 6.89 3.72 -8.07
N VAL A 184 6.76 5.05 -7.97
CA VAL A 184 7.71 5.99 -8.60
C VAL A 184 9.11 5.85 -8.01
N HIS A 185 9.23 5.76 -6.68
CA HIS A 185 10.52 5.63 -6.01
C HIS A 185 11.23 4.31 -6.35
N PHE A 186 10.48 3.22 -6.51
CA PHE A 186 11.00 1.93 -6.98
C PHE A 186 11.49 1.96 -8.44
N GLY A 187 11.07 2.95 -9.23
CA GLY A 187 11.50 3.12 -10.62
C GLY A 187 10.84 2.14 -11.61
N VAL A 188 9.68 1.57 -11.26
CA VAL A 188 8.96 0.64 -12.14
C VAL A 188 8.56 1.33 -13.45
N LYS A 189 8.65 0.63 -14.58
CA LYS A 189 8.27 1.20 -15.90
C LYS A 189 6.75 1.10 -16.17
N LYS A 190 6.11 0.12 -15.55
CA LYS A 190 4.69 -0.20 -15.76
C LYS A 190 4.10 -0.78 -14.49
N VAL A 191 2.86 -0.41 -14.19
CA VAL A 191 2.04 -1.00 -13.13
C VAL A 191 0.70 -1.48 -13.67
N SER A 192 0.36 -2.72 -13.35
CA SER A 192 -0.94 -3.34 -13.59
C SER A 192 -1.70 -3.48 -12.27
N PHE A 193 -2.83 -2.81 -12.13
CA PHE A 193 -3.63 -2.85 -10.90
C PHE A 193 -4.71 -3.94 -10.97
N LEU A 194 -4.89 -4.66 -9.87
CA LEU A 194 -6.04 -5.55 -9.63
C LEU A 194 -6.60 -5.27 -8.24
N GLY A 195 -7.93 -5.27 -8.10
CA GLY A 195 -8.60 -4.79 -6.90
C GLY A 195 -8.67 -3.25 -6.79
N TRP A 196 -8.41 -2.52 -7.88
CA TRP A 196 -8.67 -1.08 -7.95
C TRP A 196 -10.02 -0.83 -8.61
N ASP A 197 -11.10 -0.92 -7.83
CA ASP A 197 -12.46 -1.01 -8.36
C ASP A 197 -13.23 0.31 -8.36
N GLY A 198 -12.55 1.42 -8.10
CA GLY A 198 -13.17 2.68 -7.73
C GLY A 198 -13.81 2.58 -6.35
N ALA A 199 -13.97 3.69 -5.63
CA ALA A 199 -14.61 3.68 -4.33
C ALA A 199 -16.15 3.51 -4.49
N LYS A 200 -16.60 2.38 -5.05
CA LYS A 200 -18.02 2.09 -5.27
C LYS A 200 -18.68 1.80 -3.93
N ILE A 201 -19.68 2.62 -3.64
CA ILE A 201 -20.50 2.52 -2.44
C ILE A 201 -21.55 1.44 -2.67
N THR A 202 -21.65 0.48 -1.76
CA THR A 202 -22.80 -0.44 -1.69
C THR A 202 -24.05 0.32 -1.24
N GLU A 203 -25.23 -0.26 -1.42
CA GLU A 203 -26.51 0.41 -1.06
C GLU A 203 -26.57 0.89 0.40
N ASP A 204 -25.76 0.29 1.28
CA ASP A 204 -25.63 0.63 2.70
C ASP A 204 -24.62 1.74 3.02
N GLY A 205 -24.00 2.36 2.02
CA GLY A 205 -23.03 3.44 2.24
C GLY A 205 -21.57 3.00 2.45
N SER A 206 -21.28 1.69 2.40
CA SER A 206 -19.93 1.16 2.66
C SER A 206 -19.10 0.90 1.40
N ILE A 207 -17.77 0.89 1.54
CA ILE A 207 -16.85 0.43 0.48
C ILE A 207 -16.63 -1.07 0.66
N ARG A 208 -16.99 -1.84 -0.36
CA ARG A 208 -16.79 -3.29 -0.36
C ARG A 208 -15.33 -3.63 -0.64
N HIS A 209 -14.78 -4.56 0.13
CA HIS A 209 -13.44 -5.10 -0.06
C HIS A 209 -13.49 -6.58 -0.48
N PHE A 210 -12.38 -7.11 -0.99
CA PHE A 210 -12.28 -8.52 -1.39
C PHE A 210 -12.50 -9.48 -0.20
N TYR A 211 -12.04 -9.11 0.99
CA TYR A 211 -12.20 -9.91 2.20
C TYR A 211 -13.61 -9.86 2.79
N ASP A 212 -14.51 -9.05 2.22
CA ASP A 212 -15.95 -9.16 2.49
C ASP A 212 -16.59 -10.31 1.69
N ILE A 213 -15.89 -10.84 0.68
CA ILE A 213 -16.26 -12.03 -0.09
C ILE A 213 -15.48 -13.24 0.47
N GLU A 214 -14.17 -13.10 0.59
CA GLU A 214 -13.27 -14.14 1.11
C GLU A 214 -12.91 -13.85 2.58
N GLN A 215 -13.83 -14.17 3.48
CA GLN A 215 -13.78 -13.82 4.90
C GLN A 215 -12.54 -14.38 5.64
N GLN A 216 -11.87 -15.42 5.11
CA GLN A 216 -10.62 -15.94 5.67
C GLN A 216 -9.46 -14.92 5.66
N TYR A 217 -9.53 -13.90 4.80
CA TYR A 217 -8.54 -12.82 4.72
C TYR A 217 -9.02 -11.53 5.40
N LYS A 218 -10.15 -11.59 6.11
CA LYS A 218 -10.67 -10.43 6.83
C LYS A 218 -9.68 -10.05 7.94
N PRO A 219 -9.28 -8.77 8.04
CA PRO A 219 -8.39 -8.34 9.09
C PRO A 219 -9.01 -8.66 10.46
N THR A 220 -8.32 -9.43 11.28
CA THR A 220 -8.68 -9.61 12.69
C THR A 220 -8.27 -8.33 13.42
N MET A 221 -9.16 -7.34 13.44
CA MET A 221 -8.98 -6.12 14.22
C MET A 221 -9.07 -6.48 15.71
N ASN A 222 -7.96 -6.88 16.30
CA ASN A 222 -7.85 -6.88 17.76
C ASN A 222 -7.62 -5.43 18.19
N TYR A 223 -8.70 -4.65 18.29
CA TYR A 223 -8.64 -3.38 19.02
C TYR A 223 -8.19 -3.72 20.44
N VAL A 224 -6.99 -3.31 20.81
CA VAL A 224 -6.54 -3.36 22.19
C VAL A 224 -7.38 -2.31 22.93
N SER A 225 -8.31 -2.82 23.74
CA SER A 225 -9.25 -2.14 24.63
C SER A 225 -10.67 -1.89 24.09
N ASN A 226 -11.64 -2.37 24.86
CA ASN A 226 -13.08 -2.09 24.78
C ASN A 226 -13.43 -0.62 25.10
N LYS A 227 -12.44 0.29 25.15
CA LYS A 227 -12.60 1.71 25.52
C LYS A 227 -12.35 2.68 24.38
N PHE A 228 -11.85 2.21 23.23
CA PHE A 228 -11.65 3.06 22.07
C PHE A 228 -12.98 3.21 21.31
N ASP A 229 -13.64 4.35 21.49
CA ASP A 229 -14.92 4.65 20.84
C ASP A 229 -14.73 4.84 19.33
N LEU A 230 -15.02 3.77 18.58
CA LEU A 230 -15.00 3.74 17.13
C LEU A 230 -15.93 4.76 16.48
N ASN A 231 -16.92 5.29 17.22
CA ASN A 231 -17.87 6.25 16.67
C ASN A 231 -17.22 7.63 16.43
N ASN A 232 -16.17 7.98 17.18
CA ASN A 232 -15.47 9.27 17.04
C ASN A 232 -14.40 9.28 15.93
N LEU A 233 -13.98 8.13 15.42
CA LEU A 233 -13.12 8.02 14.23
C LEU A 233 -13.91 7.92 12.92
N LYS A 234 -15.17 7.49 13.00
CA LYS A 234 -16.03 7.19 11.84
C LYS A 234 -16.90 8.35 11.38
N SER A 235 -16.98 9.45 12.13
CA SER A 235 -18.03 10.44 11.93
C SER A 235 -17.69 11.60 10.97
N ASP A 236 -16.47 11.68 10.41
CA ASP A 236 -16.08 12.81 9.54
C ASP A 236 -15.44 12.42 8.19
N THR A 237 -15.42 11.13 7.83
CA THR A 237 -14.53 10.64 6.75
C THR A 237 -15.22 10.17 5.48
N ASN A 238 -16.44 9.63 5.50
CA ASN A 238 -16.86 8.82 4.34
C ASN A 238 -17.09 9.60 3.03
N GLU A 239 -17.98 10.59 2.95
CA GLU A 239 -18.33 11.14 1.63
C GLU A 239 -17.25 12.05 1.02
N CYS A 240 -16.60 12.89 1.84
CA CYS A 240 -15.56 13.82 1.37
C CYS A 240 -14.28 13.08 0.99
N GLU A 241 -13.80 12.13 1.81
CA GLU A 241 -12.65 11.31 1.43
C GLU A 241 -12.93 10.47 0.20
N GLN A 242 -14.14 9.93 0.07
CA GLN A 242 -14.53 9.15 -1.11
C GLN A 242 -14.55 10.02 -2.36
N LYS A 243 -15.15 11.21 -2.33
CA LYS A 243 -15.11 12.14 -3.46
C LYS A 243 -13.69 12.50 -3.85
N ILE A 244 -12.83 12.78 -2.86
CA ILE A 244 -11.41 13.07 -3.13
C ILE A 244 -10.69 11.85 -3.71
N ALA A 245 -10.99 10.63 -3.23
CA ALA A 245 -10.40 9.40 -3.74
C ALA A 245 -10.86 9.08 -5.18
N GLN A 246 -12.15 9.24 -5.47
CA GLN A 246 -12.73 9.06 -6.82
C GLN A 246 -12.20 10.11 -7.80
N ASN A 247 -12.22 11.39 -7.41
CA ASN A 247 -11.60 12.47 -8.20
C ASN A 247 -10.08 12.28 -8.35
N GLY A 248 -9.48 11.54 -7.41
CA GLY A 248 -8.07 11.27 -7.35
C GLY A 248 -7.57 10.22 -8.34
N GLU A 249 -8.45 9.40 -8.91
CA GLU A 249 -8.09 8.38 -9.90
C GLU A 249 -7.36 8.99 -11.09
N ASP A 250 -7.85 10.14 -11.55
CA ASP A 250 -7.28 10.86 -12.67
C ASP A 250 -5.92 11.49 -12.33
N ALA A 251 -5.80 12.01 -11.11
CA ALA A 251 -4.56 12.56 -10.61
C ALA A 251 -3.48 11.48 -10.46
N VAL A 252 -3.84 10.28 -9.98
CA VAL A 252 -2.95 9.11 -9.90
C VAL A 252 -2.44 8.74 -11.29
N PHE A 253 -3.33 8.57 -12.26
CA PHE A 253 -2.96 8.22 -13.63
C PHE A 253 -2.05 9.27 -14.26
N ASN A 254 -2.43 10.55 -14.15
CA ASN A 254 -1.65 11.66 -14.70
C ASN A 254 -0.27 11.75 -14.06
N PHE A 255 -0.18 11.59 -12.73
CA PHE A 255 1.08 11.66 -12.02
C PHE A 255 2.01 10.51 -12.41
N LEU A 256 1.52 9.26 -12.39
CA LEU A 256 2.31 8.09 -12.80
C LEU A 256 2.79 8.22 -14.26
N SER A 257 1.90 8.65 -15.17
CA SER A 257 2.25 8.88 -16.58
C SER A 257 3.30 9.98 -16.72
N SER A 258 3.21 11.06 -15.94
CA SER A 258 4.20 12.16 -15.93
C SER A 258 5.59 11.69 -15.47
N LYS A 259 5.65 10.59 -14.72
CA LYS A 259 6.89 9.92 -14.28
C LYS A 259 7.35 8.81 -15.21
N GLY A 260 6.71 8.64 -16.37
CA GLY A 260 7.05 7.60 -17.33
C GLY A 260 6.62 6.19 -16.90
N VAL A 261 5.63 6.08 -16.01
CA VAL A 261 5.06 4.79 -15.59
C VAL A 261 3.80 4.51 -16.39
N GLU A 262 3.80 3.44 -17.18
CA GLU A 262 2.60 2.94 -17.85
C GLU A 262 1.61 2.37 -16.83
N VAL A 263 0.31 2.61 -17.01
CA VAL A 263 -0.74 2.16 -16.09
C VAL A 263 -1.82 1.39 -16.84
N ASP A 264 -2.14 0.19 -16.37
CA ASP A 264 -3.34 -0.55 -16.78
C ASP A 264 -4.07 -1.17 -15.58
N ILE A 265 -5.31 -1.62 -15.82
CA ILE A 265 -6.15 -2.32 -14.84
C ILE A 265 -6.51 -3.69 -15.42
N LEU A 266 -6.39 -4.75 -14.60
CA LEU A 266 -6.51 -6.14 -15.01
C LEU A 266 -7.96 -6.69 -14.97
N THR A 267 -8.94 -5.84 -14.67
CA THR A 267 -10.35 -6.20 -14.60
C THR A 267 -11.19 -5.23 -15.45
N ASN A 268 -12.23 -5.76 -16.07
CA ASN A 268 -13.27 -4.98 -16.76
C ASN A 268 -14.35 -4.46 -15.81
N ASN A 269 -14.41 -4.97 -14.58
CA ASN A 269 -15.42 -4.59 -13.59
C ASN A 269 -15.03 -3.36 -12.76
N SER A 270 -13.80 -2.86 -12.91
CA SER A 270 -13.35 -1.66 -12.22
C SER A 270 -14.08 -0.42 -12.73
N THR A 271 -14.68 0.36 -11.82
CA THR A 271 -15.33 1.62 -12.15
C THR A 271 -14.37 2.81 -12.25
N VAL A 272 -13.06 2.56 -12.12
CA VAL A 272 -12.05 3.59 -12.25
C VAL A 272 -12.14 4.26 -13.63
N ALA A 273 -11.77 5.54 -13.74
CA ALA A 273 -11.78 6.30 -14.99
C ALA A 273 -11.47 5.46 -16.26
N SER A 274 -12.39 5.51 -17.24
CA SER A 274 -12.36 4.69 -18.46
C SER A 274 -11.18 4.96 -19.39
N ARG A 275 -10.52 6.12 -19.23
CA ARG A 275 -9.29 6.47 -19.96
C ARG A 275 -8.08 5.63 -19.54
N ILE A 276 -8.12 4.98 -18.37
CA ILE A 276 -7.07 4.04 -17.97
C ILE A 276 -7.29 2.72 -18.71
N LYS A 277 -6.28 2.26 -19.44
CA LYS A 277 -6.36 1.03 -20.25
C LYS A 277 -6.78 -0.17 -19.41
N ARG A 278 -7.75 -0.95 -19.91
CA ARG A 278 -8.05 -2.28 -19.39
C ARG A 278 -7.22 -3.33 -20.14
N ASN A 279 -6.62 -4.23 -19.38
CA ASN A 279 -5.79 -5.31 -19.90
C ASN A 279 -6.50 -6.64 -19.64
N ASN A 280 -7.05 -7.21 -20.70
CA ASN A 280 -7.93 -8.38 -20.64
C ASN A 280 -7.18 -9.72 -20.59
N VAL A 281 -5.87 -9.71 -20.36
CA VAL A 281 -5.05 -10.92 -20.36
C VAL A 281 -5.56 -12.02 -19.41
N LEU A 282 -6.16 -11.64 -18.28
CA LEU A 282 -6.74 -12.59 -17.32
C LEU A 282 -8.09 -13.20 -17.77
N TYR A 283 -8.74 -12.63 -18.79
CA TYR A 283 -9.95 -13.19 -19.41
C TYR A 283 -9.64 -14.19 -20.53
N GLY A 284 -8.37 -14.53 -20.75
CA GLY A 284 -7.95 -15.44 -21.81
C GLY A 284 -7.81 -14.79 -23.19
N GLU A 285 -8.00 -13.47 -23.30
CA GLU A 285 -7.63 -12.73 -24.50
C GLU A 285 -6.10 -12.67 -24.59
N GLN A 286 -5.51 -13.37 -25.57
CA GLN A 286 -4.08 -13.21 -25.87
C GLN A 286 -3.84 -11.81 -26.43
N LEU A 287 -2.83 -11.11 -25.89
CA LEU A 287 -2.30 -9.86 -26.43
C LEU A 287 -1.63 -10.06 -27.79
#